data_AF-A0A3B3TT84-F1
#
_entry.id   AF-A0A3B3TT84-F1
#
_cell.length_a   1.000
_cell.length_b   1.000
_cell.length_c   1.000
_cell.angle_alpha   90.00
_cell.angle_beta   90.00
_cell.angle_gamma   90.00
#
_symmetry.space_group_name_H-M   'P 1'
#
loop_
_entity.id
_entity.type
_entity.pdbx_description
1 polymer ?
#
loop_
_entity_poly.entity_id
_entity_poly.type
_entity_poly.pdbx_seq_one_letter_code
_entity_poly.pdbx_strand_id
1 'polypeptide(L)'
;MSAGVAKPAPTSALSDPKSAPLKEIPDILVDPRTTKRYTRGRFLGKGGFAKCYEITDVETKQVFAGKIVPKSLILKQHQREKMTSEIAIHKSLNHPNIVGFHGFFEDDDFVFVVLEICRRRSLLELHKRRKAVTEPEARYYMTQLLKGVHYLHNNRVIHRDLKLGNIFLNDEMEVKIGDFGLATKIEFDGERKKTLCGTPNYIAPEVLCKKGHSYEVDVWSLGCILYTLLVGKPPFETSCLKETYSRIKKNSYVIPWHINPAAASLIKRMLHADPAQRPTITQLQEDEFLTSGYIPLRLPTTCLTVPPRFSIAPSTAAELGQRRPLSALNNKGNESRLSREGIHPARSVRFSVFLGCLCQVRKDQLRKVWFIFSEEAEDPACIPIFWISKWVDYSDKYGLGYQLCDNSVGVLFNDYTRLIMYADGDSLQYIDKMAAESYMSVRSFPTTLNKKITLLKYFRNYMSEHLLKAGANVARREGDELARLPYLSLWFRTKSAIVLHLSNGTVQINFFQDHTKLILCPLMAAVTYIDEKRDFRTYKLSLLEEFGCCRELASRMRYAKLMVEKLLDSKSSSAAH
;
A
#
# COMPACT_ATOMS: atom_id res chain seq x y z
N MET A 1 8.88 77.59 31.24
CA MET A 1 8.68 77.30 29.81
C MET A 1 9.76 76.34 29.36
N SER A 2 9.41 75.09 29.04
CA SER A 2 10.24 74.16 28.26
C SER A 2 9.32 73.19 27.52
N ALA A 3 9.43 73.20 26.20
CA ALA A 3 8.57 72.50 25.25
C ALA A 3 8.86 70.99 25.23
N GLY A 4 7.79 70.18 25.24
CA GLY A 4 7.86 68.73 25.02
C GLY A 4 7.76 68.40 23.54
N VAL A 5 8.81 67.79 23.00
CA VAL A 5 8.89 67.31 21.62
C VAL A 5 8.17 65.95 21.49
N ALA A 6 7.24 65.86 20.54
CA ALA A 6 6.52 64.63 20.21
C ALA A 6 7.41 63.63 19.46
N LYS A 7 7.38 62.35 19.87
CA LYS A 7 8.05 61.23 19.16
C LYS A 7 7.28 60.83 17.90
N PRO A 8 7.96 60.51 16.78
CA PRO A 8 7.31 60.05 15.55
C PRO A 8 6.81 58.60 15.69
N ALA A 9 5.71 58.32 14.98
CA ALA A 9 5.08 56.99 14.90
C ALA A 9 5.99 55.95 14.23
N PRO A 10 5.89 54.65 14.60
CA PRO A 10 6.72 53.62 13.99
C PRO A 10 6.25 53.31 12.56
N THR A 11 7.20 53.41 11.63
CA THR A 11 7.11 52.96 10.24
C THR A 11 6.80 51.47 10.14
N SER A 12 5.87 51.16 9.23
CA SER A 12 5.47 49.85 8.68
C SER A 12 6.32 48.65 9.07
N ALA A 13 5.67 47.68 9.73
CA ALA A 13 6.19 46.34 9.96
C ALA A 13 6.66 45.70 8.65
N LEU A 14 7.95 45.36 8.57
CA LEU A 14 8.45 44.39 7.59
C LEU A 14 7.71 43.07 7.81
N SER A 15 6.94 42.66 6.81
CA SER A 15 6.33 41.33 6.76
C SER A 15 7.43 40.26 6.74
N ASP A 16 7.36 39.34 7.70
CA ASP A 16 8.25 38.18 7.82
C ASP A 16 8.17 37.34 6.53
N PRO A 17 9.26 37.07 5.78
CA PRO A 17 9.23 36.40 4.47
C PRO A 17 8.74 34.93 4.52
N LYS A 18 8.39 34.42 5.71
CA LYS A 18 7.75 33.12 5.90
C LYS A 18 6.22 33.13 5.80
N SER A 19 5.58 34.29 5.67
CA SER A 19 4.12 34.41 5.56
C SER A 19 3.61 34.63 4.14
N ALA A 20 4.49 34.67 3.14
CA ALA A 20 4.06 34.76 1.74
C ALA A 20 3.29 33.47 1.35
N PRO A 21 2.09 33.59 0.77
CA PRO A 21 1.34 32.42 0.31
C PRO A 21 2.17 31.65 -0.73
N LEU A 22 2.25 30.34 -0.58
CA LEU A 22 2.89 29.48 -1.57
C LEU A 22 2.17 29.67 -2.90
N LYS A 23 2.92 30.02 -3.95
CA LYS A 23 2.37 30.10 -5.30
C LYS A 23 1.74 28.77 -5.70
N GLU A 24 0.63 28.85 -6.44
CA GLU A 24 -0.07 27.68 -6.96
C GLU A 24 0.73 27.02 -8.08
N ILE A 25 0.64 25.69 -8.15
CA ILE A 25 1.31 24.91 -9.18
C ILE A 25 0.47 24.98 -10.47
N PRO A 26 1.04 25.40 -11.62
CA PRO A 26 0.32 25.50 -12.88
C PRO A 26 -0.36 24.19 -13.31
N ASP A 27 -1.47 24.29 -14.05
CA ASP A 27 -2.14 23.13 -14.64
C ASP A 27 -1.38 22.59 -15.87
N ILE A 28 -0.64 23.44 -16.56
CA ILE A 28 0.23 23.08 -17.69
C ILE A 28 1.67 23.44 -17.32
N LEU A 29 2.54 22.43 -17.31
CA LEU A 29 3.96 22.58 -17.03
C LEU A 29 4.70 22.62 -18.38
N VAL A 30 5.53 23.65 -18.59
CA VAL A 30 6.24 23.85 -19.85
C VAL A 30 7.74 23.78 -19.61
N ASP A 31 8.43 22.88 -20.31
CA ASP A 31 9.90 22.88 -20.33
C ASP A 31 10.38 23.93 -21.34
N PRO A 32 11.01 25.04 -20.91
CA PRO A 32 11.42 26.11 -21.81
C PRO A 32 12.52 25.68 -22.78
N ARG A 33 13.26 24.60 -22.49
CA ARG A 33 14.36 24.13 -23.33
C ARG A 33 13.91 23.23 -24.45
N THR A 34 12.94 22.37 -24.18
CA THR A 34 12.44 21.38 -25.14
C THR A 34 11.09 21.75 -25.73
N THR A 35 10.44 22.80 -25.22
CA THR A 35 9.06 23.21 -25.52
C THR A 35 8.00 22.16 -25.21
N LYS A 36 8.39 21.05 -24.55
CA LYS A 36 7.46 20.00 -24.12
C LYS A 36 6.49 20.54 -23.09
N ARG A 37 5.23 20.12 -23.22
CA ARG A 37 4.14 20.51 -22.34
C ARG A 37 3.57 19.28 -21.63
N TYR A 38 3.35 19.42 -20.34
CA TYR A 38 2.75 18.38 -19.51
C TYR A 38 1.50 18.91 -18.83
N THR A 39 0.37 18.24 -19.01
CA THR A 39 -0.84 18.52 -18.22
C THR A 39 -0.70 17.89 -16.84
N ARG A 40 -0.86 18.69 -15.79
CA ARG A 40 -0.91 18.23 -14.41
C ARG A 40 -2.20 17.46 -14.18
N GLY A 41 -2.06 16.21 -13.76
CA GLY A 41 -3.15 15.32 -13.39
C GLY A 41 -3.33 15.22 -11.88
N ARG A 42 -3.77 14.04 -11.42
CA ARG A 42 -4.08 13.80 -10.01
C ARG A 42 -2.85 13.95 -9.11
N PHE A 43 -3.09 14.40 -7.89
CA PHE A 43 -2.08 14.39 -6.84
C PHE A 43 -1.67 12.95 -6.48
N LEU A 44 -0.38 12.72 -6.23
CA LEU A 44 0.17 11.43 -5.84
C LEU A 44 0.61 11.39 -4.37
N GLY A 45 1.06 12.53 -3.84
CA GLY A 45 1.51 12.65 -2.46
C GLY A 45 2.55 13.75 -2.26
N LYS A 46 2.96 13.95 -1.00
CA LYS A 46 3.98 14.93 -0.59
C LYS A 46 5.22 14.21 -0.06
N GLY A 47 6.41 14.64 -0.47
CA GLY A 47 7.70 14.11 -0.02
C GLY A 47 8.68 15.23 0.29
N GLY A 48 8.97 15.46 1.57
CA GLY A 48 9.80 16.59 2.01
C GLY A 48 9.22 17.94 1.54
N PHE A 49 9.99 18.68 0.76
CA PHE A 49 9.58 19.96 0.16
C PHE A 49 8.77 19.78 -1.15
N ALA A 50 8.72 18.57 -1.71
CA ALA A 50 8.11 18.30 -3.00
C ALA A 50 6.63 17.90 -2.88
N LYS A 51 5.84 18.34 -3.86
CA LYS A 51 4.52 17.79 -4.18
C LYS A 51 4.63 16.96 -5.45
N CYS A 52 4.10 15.74 -5.43
CA CYS A 52 4.13 14.82 -6.57
C CYS A 52 2.75 14.73 -7.22
N TYR A 53 2.70 14.81 -8.55
CA TYR A 53 1.48 14.69 -9.35
C TYR A 53 1.70 13.69 -10.49
N GLU A 54 0.62 13.08 -10.98
CA GLU A 54 0.66 12.54 -12.34
C GLU A 54 0.79 13.72 -13.30
N ILE A 55 1.62 13.57 -14.32
CA ILE A 55 1.72 14.55 -15.39
C ILE A 55 1.64 13.80 -16.72
N THR A 56 0.90 14.34 -17.68
CA THR A 56 0.69 13.70 -18.97
C THR A 56 1.30 14.58 -20.06
N ASP A 57 2.23 14.02 -20.82
CA ASP A 57 2.78 14.69 -22.00
C ASP A 57 1.64 14.96 -23.00
N VAL A 58 1.47 16.22 -23.38
CA VAL A 58 0.35 16.67 -24.20
C VAL A 58 0.38 16.04 -25.60
N GLU A 59 1.57 15.79 -26.13
CA GLU A 59 1.76 15.26 -27.49
C GLU A 59 1.69 13.74 -27.49
N THR A 60 2.50 13.08 -26.67
CA THR A 60 2.63 11.61 -26.68
C THR A 60 1.54 10.90 -25.89
N LYS A 61 0.79 11.64 -25.05
CA LYS A 61 -0.17 11.09 -24.06
C LYS A 61 0.46 10.15 -23.03
N GLN A 62 1.79 10.10 -22.96
CA GLN A 62 2.49 9.30 -21.97
C GLN A 62 2.36 9.93 -20.58
N VAL A 63 2.09 9.10 -19.57
CA VAL A 63 1.90 9.52 -18.18
C VAL A 63 3.19 9.30 -17.39
N PHE A 64 3.55 10.29 -16.58
CA PHE A 64 4.73 10.30 -15.71
C PHE A 64 4.37 10.74 -14.29
N ALA A 65 5.32 10.63 -13.37
CA ALA A 65 5.27 11.26 -12.07
C ALA A 65 6.09 12.56 -12.09
N GLY A 66 5.43 13.71 -11.89
CA GLY A 66 6.07 15.00 -11.74
C GLY A 66 6.34 15.32 -10.27
N LYS A 67 7.61 15.37 -9.86
CA LYS A 67 8.05 15.86 -8.56
C LYS A 67 8.30 17.36 -8.67
N ILE A 68 7.46 18.16 -8.02
CA ILE A 68 7.44 19.62 -8.14
C ILE A 68 7.86 20.23 -6.81
N VAL A 69 8.88 21.08 -6.83
CA VAL A 69 9.45 21.68 -5.62
C VAL A 69 9.45 23.21 -5.74
N PRO A 70 8.79 23.94 -4.84
CA PRO A 70 8.84 25.40 -4.83
C PRO A 70 10.25 25.91 -4.51
N LYS A 71 10.79 26.81 -5.32
CA LYS A 71 12.09 27.46 -5.11
C LYS A 71 12.13 28.27 -3.81
N SER A 72 10.98 28.78 -3.38
CA SER A 72 10.81 29.45 -2.08
C SER A 72 11.12 28.57 -0.86
N LEU A 73 11.12 27.24 -1.02
CA LEU A 73 11.50 26.29 0.06
C LEU A 73 12.98 25.91 0.02
N ILE A 74 13.73 26.39 -0.99
CA ILE A 74 15.14 26.03 -1.27
C ILE A 74 15.99 27.30 -1.36
N LEU A 75 15.79 28.21 -0.40
CA LEU A 75 16.49 29.50 -0.38
C LEU A 75 17.96 29.37 0.01
N LYS A 76 18.31 28.35 0.81
CA LYS A 76 19.67 28.16 1.31
C LYS A 76 20.53 27.39 0.31
N GLN A 77 21.77 27.83 0.14
CA GLN A 77 22.75 27.22 -0.77
C GLN A 77 22.87 25.69 -0.60
N HIS A 78 23.01 25.21 0.63
CA HIS A 78 23.07 23.76 0.93
C HIS A 78 21.81 22.97 0.50
N GLN A 79 20.63 23.60 0.54
CA GLN A 79 19.39 22.95 0.06
C GLN A 79 19.39 22.83 -1.46
N ARG A 80 19.89 23.86 -2.17
CA ARG A 80 20.04 23.85 -3.63
C ARG A 80 21.07 22.80 -4.07
N GLU A 81 22.20 22.72 -3.39
CA GLU A 81 23.25 21.72 -3.65
C GLU A 81 22.72 20.28 -3.48
N LYS A 82 21.93 20.02 -2.43
CA LYS A 82 21.26 18.72 -2.25
C LYS A 82 20.34 18.38 -3.41
N MET A 83 19.53 19.34 -3.87
CA MET A 83 18.64 19.13 -5.02
C MET A 83 19.43 18.86 -6.31
N THR A 84 20.46 19.67 -6.59
CA THR A 84 21.33 19.47 -7.76
C THR A 84 22.01 18.11 -7.72
N SER A 85 22.49 17.69 -6.54
CA SER A 85 23.11 16.38 -6.34
C SER A 85 22.11 15.23 -6.56
N GLU A 86 20.89 15.34 -6.02
CA GLU A 86 19.81 14.37 -6.26
C GLU A 86 19.53 14.19 -7.75
N ILE A 87 19.34 15.30 -8.48
CA ILE A 87 19.09 15.29 -9.93
C ILE A 87 20.29 14.69 -10.68
N ALA A 88 21.51 15.08 -10.34
CA ALA A 88 22.73 14.61 -11.01
C ALA A 88 22.95 13.11 -10.82
N ILE A 89 22.75 12.60 -9.59
CA ILE A 89 22.84 11.17 -9.31
C ILE A 89 21.75 10.43 -10.07
N HIS A 90 20.47 10.80 -9.89
CA HIS A 90 19.34 10.05 -10.47
C HIS A 90 19.38 10.05 -12.00
N LYS A 91 19.71 11.18 -12.63
CA LYS A 91 19.89 11.28 -14.09
C LYS A 91 20.97 10.34 -14.63
N SER A 92 21.98 10.01 -13.83
CA SER A 92 23.08 9.10 -14.25
C SER A 92 22.73 7.61 -14.13
N LEU A 93 21.53 7.27 -13.63
CA LEU A 93 21.12 5.88 -13.37
C LEU A 93 20.11 5.40 -14.41
N ASN A 94 20.29 4.18 -14.90
CA ASN A 94 19.37 3.50 -15.79
C ASN A 94 19.41 1.99 -15.52
N HIS A 95 18.38 1.48 -14.85
CA HIS A 95 18.28 0.06 -14.49
C HIS A 95 16.80 -0.33 -14.30
N PRO A 96 16.38 -1.56 -14.67
CA PRO A 96 14.98 -1.99 -14.53
C PRO A 96 14.40 -1.82 -13.12
N ASN A 97 15.21 -2.01 -12.07
CA ASN A 97 14.80 -1.87 -10.67
C ASN A 97 15.09 -0.50 -10.04
N ILE A 98 15.29 0.54 -10.86
CA ILE A 98 15.42 1.94 -10.42
C ILE A 98 14.32 2.73 -11.14
N VAL A 99 13.70 3.69 -10.43
CA VAL A 99 12.72 4.61 -11.02
C VAL A 99 13.38 5.34 -12.19
N GLY A 100 12.80 5.25 -13.40
CA GLY A 100 13.32 5.95 -14.56
C GLY A 100 13.34 7.48 -14.40
N PHE A 101 14.44 8.11 -14.80
CA PHE A 101 14.58 9.57 -14.87
C PHE A 101 14.35 10.03 -16.31
N HIS A 102 13.32 10.84 -16.56
CA HIS A 102 12.93 11.25 -17.92
C HIS A 102 13.27 12.70 -18.26
N GLY A 103 13.49 13.54 -17.25
CA GLY A 103 13.86 14.92 -17.47
C GLY A 103 13.73 15.77 -16.21
N PHE A 104 14.23 17.00 -16.30
CA PHE A 104 13.95 18.04 -15.31
C PHE A 104 13.93 19.39 -16.03
N PHE A 105 13.25 20.37 -15.45
CA PHE A 105 13.25 21.75 -15.88
C PHE A 105 12.83 22.65 -14.72
N GLU A 106 12.92 23.96 -14.90
CA GLU A 106 12.55 24.92 -13.87
C GLU A 106 11.97 26.18 -14.52
N ASP A 107 11.07 26.86 -13.80
CA ASP A 107 10.61 28.21 -14.10
C ASP A 107 11.08 29.16 -12.96
N ASP A 108 10.54 30.37 -12.87
CA ASP A 108 10.95 31.33 -11.83
C ASP A 108 10.60 30.86 -10.40
N ASP A 109 9.64 29.95 -10.25
CA ASP A 109 8.99 29.61 -8.98
C ASP A 109 9.19 28.16 -8.53
N PHE A 110 9.43 27.24 -9.47
CA PHE A 110 9.41 25.80 -9.24
C PHE A 110 10.54 25.08 -9.98
N VAL A 111 10.97 23.97 -9.38
CA VAL A 111 11.78 22.94 -10.03
C VAL A 111 10.89 21.73 -10.28
N PHE A 112 10.91 21.23 -11.51
CA PHE A 112 10.13 20.09 -11.98
C PHE A 112 11.06 18.93 -12.34
N VAL A 113 10.81 17.75 -11.78
CA VAL A 113 11.52 16.52 -12.13
C VAL A 113 10.50 15.51 -12.66
N VAL A 114 10.75 15.00 -13.87
CA VAL A 114 9.89 14.05 -14.58
C VAL A 114 10.43 12.64 -14.39
N LEU A 115 9.65 11.79 -13.72
CA LEU A 115 10.03 10.44 -13.30
C LEU A 115 9.06 9.39 -13.83
N GLU A 116 9.50 8.14 -13.87
CA GLU A 116 8.66 6.98 -14.16
C GLU A 116 7.47 6.90 -13.18
N ILE A 117 6.25 6.71 -13.70
CA ILE A 117 5.05 6.56 -12.87
C ILE A 117 4.94 5.14 -12.31
N CYS A 118 4.96 5.01 -10.98
CA CYS A 118 4.76 3.74 -10.29
C CYS A 118 3.33 3.65 -9.73
N ARG A 119 2.39 3.12 -10.52
CA ARG A 119 0.95 3.16 -10.21
C ARG A 119 0.53 2.30 -9.01
N ARG A 120 1.34 1.31 -8.63
CA ARG A 120 1.09 0.43 -7.47
C ARG A 120 1.74 0.97 -6.18
N ARG A 121 2.18 2.24 -6.21
CA ARG A 121 2.71 3.02 -5.07
C ARG A 121 3.99 2.39 -4.54
N SER A 122 4.15 2.23 -3.23
CA SER A 122 5.34 1.65 -2.62
C SER A 122 5.04 0.41 -1.77
N LEU A 123 6.09 -0.31 -1.39
CA LEU A 123 6.00 -1.41 -0.44
C LEU A 123 5.46 -0.95 0.93
N LEU A 124 5.50 0.34 1.25
CA LEU A 124 4.87 0.87 2.46
C LEU A 124 3.35 0.70 2.44
N GLU A 125 2.71 0.97 1.31
CA GLU A 125 1.26 0.80 1.17
C GLU A 125 0.87 -0.68 1.18
N LEU A 126 1.67 -1.54 0.54
CA LEU A 126 1.52 -3.00 0.65
C LEU A 126 1.61 -3.43 2.12
N HIS A 127 2.65 -3.03 2.83
CA HIS A 127 2.88 -3.39 4.23
C HIS A 127 1.76 -2.90 5.15
N LYS A 128 1.27 -1.66 4.98
CA LYS A 128 0.14 -1.18 5.79
C LYS A 128 -1.11 -2.05 5.62
N ARG A 129 -1.35 -2.55 4.41
CA ARG A 129 -2.51 -3.41 4.06
C ARG A 129 -2.34 -4.88 4.42
N ARG A 130 -1.14 -5.43 4.27
CA ARG A 130 -0.88 -6.87 4.41
C ARG A 130 -0.17 -7.23 5.71
N LYS A 131 0.51 -6.26 6.33
CA LYS A 131 1.50 -6.45 7.38
C LYS A 131 2.63 -7.35 6.91
N ALA A 132 2.65 -8.60 7.34
CA ALA A 132 3.60 -9.57 6.84
C ALA A 132 3.16 -10.09 5.45
N VAL A 133 4.13 -10.27 4.56
CA VAL A 133 3.95 -10.96 3.27
C VAL A 133 4.47 -12.39 3.38
N THR A 134 4.12 -13.25 2.43
CA THR A 134 4.64 -14.63 2.42
C THR A 134 6.13 -14.65 2.06
N GLU A 135 6.82 -15.75 2.36
CA GLU A 135 8.23 -15.88 1.97
C GLU A 135 8.46 -15.78 0.45
N PRO A 136 7.66 -16.40 -0.43
CA PRO A 136 7.85 -16.21 -1.87
C PRO A 136 7.62 -14.77 -2.33
N GLU A 137 6.67 -14.03 -1.73
CA GLU A 137 6.52 -12.58 -1.97
C GLU A 137 7.78 -11.83 -1.52
N ALA A 138 8.29 -12.12 -0.32
CA ALA A 138 9.50 -11.50 0.20
C ALA A 138 10.73 -11.78 -0.69
N ARG A 139 10.94 -13.01 -1.14
CA ARG A 139 12.01 -13.36 -2.10
C ARG A 139 11.85 -12.58 -3.41
N TYR A 140 10.64 -12.55 -3.98
CA TYR A 140 10.38 -11.83 -5.23
C TYR A 140 10.78 -10.34 -5.16
N TYR A 141 10.40 -9.65 -4.08
CA TYR A 141 10.78 -8.25 -3.90
C TYR A 141 12.27 -8.11 -3.58
N MET A 142 12.83 -8.96 -2.71
CA MET A 142 14.24 -8.89 -2.31
C MET A 142 15.21 -9.16 -3.46
N THR A 143 14.92 -10.13 -4.33
CA THR A 143 15.76 -10.42 -5.50
C THR A 143 15.87 -9.20 -6.41
N GLN A 144 14.77 -8.49 -6.65
CA GLN A 144 14.76 -7.28 -7.46
C GLN A 144 15.45 -6.09 -6.76
N LEU A 145 15.22 -5.93 -5.44
CA LEU A 145 15.92 -4.94 -4.62
C LEU A 145 17.43 -5.13 -4.68
N LEU A 146 17.91 -6.36 -4.51
CA LEU A 146 19.33 -6.68 -4.56
C LEU A 146 19.92 -6.39 -5.94
N LYS A 147 19.22 -6.70 -7.04
CA LYS A 147 19.66 -6.30 -8.39
C LYS A 147 19.81 -4.78 -8.53
N GLY A 148 18.82 -4.02 -8.07
CA GLY A 148 18.87 -2.55 -8.10
C GLY A 148 20.01 -1.98 -7.25
N VAL A 149 20.18 -2.46 -6.01
CA VAL A 149 21.26 -1.98 -5.12
C VAL A 149 22.64 -2.43 -5.62
N HIS A 150 22.77 -3.62 -6.20
CA HIS A 150 24.00 -4.06 -6.84
C HIS A 150 24.43 -3.09 -7.95
N TYR A 151 23.47 -2.71 -8.81
CA TYR A 151 23.72 -1.69 -9.84
C TYR A 151 24.15 -0.34 -9.24
N LEU A 152 23.49 0.12 -8.17
CA LEU A 152 23.88 1.37 -7.50
C LEU A 152 25.33 1.30 -6.99
N HIS A 153 25.68 0.23 -6.29
CA HIS A 153 27.01 0.05 -5.70
C HIS A 153 28.09 -0.07 -6.78
N ASN A 154 27.83 -0.75 -7.89
CA ASN A 154 28.74 -0.82 -9.04
C ASN A 154 28.95 0.55 -9.71
N ASN A 155 27.98 1.46 -9.62
CA ASN A 155 28.09 2.85 -10.07
C ASN A 155 28.60 3.79 -8.96
N ARG A 156 29.16 3.24 -7.88
CA ARG A 156 29.67 3.97 -6.70
C ARG A 156 28.63 4.84 -6.01
N VAL A 157 27.35 4.51 -6.13
CA VAL A 157 26.24 5.23 -5.49
C VAL A 157 25.79 4.47 -4.25
N ILE A 158 25.71 5.17 -3.12
CA ILE A 158 25.08 4.68 -1.88
C ILE A 158 23.75 5.41 -1.72
N HIS A 159 22.66 4.67 -1.48
CA HIS A 159 21.34 5.27 -1.37
C HIS A 159 21.10 5.93 0.00
N ARG A 160 21.48 5.27 1.10
CA ARG A 160 21.39 5.75 2.50
C ARG A 160 19.99 6.02 3.07
N ASP A 161 18.93 5.74 2.32
CA ASP A 161 17.54 5.89 2.77
C ASP A 161 16.61 4.83 2.15
N LEU A 162 17.13 3.61 1.99
CA LEU A 162 16.31 2.47 1.60
C LEU A 162 15.29 2.18 2.71
N LYS A 163 14.02 2.27 2.37
CA LYS A 163 12.88 2.01 3.24
C LYS A 163 11.68 1.65 2.39
N LEU A 164 10.67 1.02 2.98
CA LEU A 164 9.48 0.58 2.24
C LEU A 164 8.81 1.68 1.42
N GLY A 165 8.85 2.94 1.89
CA GLY A 165 8.27 4.10 1.21
C GLY A 165 9.03 4.56 -0.05
N ASN A 166 10.29 4.15 -0.19
CA ASN A 166 11.15 4.49 -1.34
C ASN A 166 11.31 3.31 -2.31
N ILE A 167 10.66 2.18 -2.03
CA ILE A 167 10.61 1.02 -2.90
C ILE A 167 9.25 1.00 -3.60
N PHE A 168 9.19 1.56 -4.80
CA PHE A 168 7.97 1.69 -5.58
C PHE A 168 7.63 0.40 -6.35
N LEU A 169 6.37 0.30 -6.78
CA LEU A 169 5.84 -0.80 -7.57
C LEU A 169 5.17 -0.26 -8.85
N ASN A 170 5.58 -0.78 -10.01
CA ASN A 170 4.92 -0.51 -11.28
C ASN A 170 3.65 -1.37 -11.47
N ASP A 171 2.98 -1.26 -12.62
CA ASP A 171 1.75 -2.00 -12.92
C ASP A 171 1.94 -3.53 -12.91
N GLU A 172 3.18 -3.97 -13.11
CA GLU A 172 3.61 -5.36 -13.15
C GLU A 172 4.02 -5.92 -11.78
N MET A 173 3.88 -5.13 -10.71
CA MET A 173 4.35 -5.45 -9.34
C MET A 173 5.88 -5.55 -9.21
N GLU A 174 6.63 -4.98 -10.16
CA GLU A 174 8.09 -4.96 -10.13
C GLU A 174 8.61 -3.80 -9.28
N VAL A 175 9.74 -4.05 -8.61
CA VAL A 175 10.37 -3.09 -7.69
C VAL A 175 11.08 -2.00 -8.47
N LYS A 176 10.84 -0.74 -8.08
CA LYS A 176 11.52 0.46 -8.55
C LYS A 176 12.08 1.26 -7.37
N ILE A 177 13.40 1.27 -7.19
CA ILE A 177 14.07 2.07 -6.15
C ILE A 177 14.04 3.54 -6.57
N GLY A 178 13.54 4.42 -5.70
CA GLY A 178 13.45 5.86 -5.95
C GLY A 178 13.84 6.70 -4.74
N ASP A 179 13.71 8.03 -4.88
CA ASP A 179 14.08 9.04 -3.87
C ASP A 179 15.57 9.04 -3.50
N PHE A 180 16.37 9.66 -4.38
CA PHE A 180 17.82 9.80 -4.24
C PHE A 180 18.24 11.04 -3.44
N GLY A 181 17.32 11.68 -2.70
CA GLY A 181 17.59 12.94 -1.99
C GLY A 181 18.65 12.84 -0.88
N LEU A 182 18.93 11.63 -0.40
CA LEU A 182 20.02 11.34 0.55
C LEU A 182 21.15 10.52 -0.08
N ALA A 183 21.08 10.19 -1.37
CA ALA A 183 22.12 9.42 -2.04
C ALA A 183 23.44 10.21 -2.14
N THR A 184 24.54 9.50 -2.35
CA THR A 184 25.86 10.11 -2.55
C THR A 184 26.75 9.20 -3.37
N LYS A 185 27.72 9.78 -4.09
CA LYS A 185 28.76 9.03 -4.78
C LYS A 185 29.98 8.86 -3.89
N ILE A 186 30.58 7.68 -3.96
CA ILE A 186 31.91 7.38 -3.45
C ILE A 186 32.93 7.84 -4.49
N GLU A 187 33.79 8.79 -4.11
CA GLU A 187 34.74 9.43 -5.02
C GLU A 187 36.01 8.59 -5.18
N PHE A 188 36.45 7.93 -4.11
CA PHE A 188 37.63 7.07 -4.08
C PHE A 188 37.39 5.83 -3.22
N ASP A 189 38.12 4.76 -3.51
CA ASP A 189 37.97 3.49 -2.79
C ASP A 189 38.36 3.64 -1.31
N GLY A 190 37.51 3.12 -0.42
CA GLY A 190 37.66 3.26 1.02
C GLY A 190 37.11 4.57 1.61
N GLU A 191 36.51 5.45 0.81
CA GLU A 191 35.87 6.67 1.33
C GLU A 191 34.77 6.33 2.36
N ARG A 192 34.76 7.06 3.48
CA ARG A 192 33.77 6.94 4.56
C ARG A 192 33.03 8.26 4.75
N LYS A 193 31.75 8.32 4.41
CA LYS A 193 30.91 9.50 4.60
C LYS A 193 30.60 9.70 6.09
N LYS A 194 30.62 10.94 6.57
CA LYS A 194 30.39 11.27 8.01
C LYS A 194 29.02 11.89 8.31
N THR A 195 28.20 12.12 7.29
CA THR A 195 26.89 12.77 7.42
C THR A 195 25.88 11.88 8.16
N LEU A 196 25.25 12.40 9.22
CA LEU A 196 24.12 11.74 9.87
C LEU A 196 22.87 11.89 8.98
N CYS A 197 22.40 10.80 8.38
CA CYS A 197 21.22 10.78 7.50
C CYS A 197 20.52 9.41 7.52
N GLY A 198 19.31 9.35 6.94
CA GLY A 198 18.49 8.15 6.88
C GLY A 198 17.28 8.19 7.81
N THR A 199 16.31 7.32 7.54
CA THR A 199 15.06 7.22 8.30
C THR A 199 15.24 6.40 9.60
N PRO A 200 14.69 6.83 10.76
CA PRO A 200 14.97 6.21 12.05
C PRO A 200 14.84 4.69 12.18
N ASN A 201 13.86 4.07 11.55
CA ASN A 201 13.66 2.61 11.64
C ASN A 201 14.61 1.78 10.77
N TYR A 202 15.39 2.44 9.90
CA TYR A 202 16.27 1.81 8.91
C TYR A 202 17.71 2.32 8.99
N ILE A 203 18.00 3.30 9.85
CA ILE A 203 19.33 3.88 9.98
C ILE A 203 20.31 2.89 10.64
N ALA A 204 21.50 2.75 10.06
CA ALA A 204 22.54 1.86 10.55
C ALA A 204 23.26 2.40 11.80
N PRO A 205 23.75 1.54 12.70
CA PRO A 205 24.36 1.95 13.98
C PRO A 205 25.61 2.83 13.81
N GLU A 206 26.42 2.60 12.79
CA GLU A 206 27.62 3.37 12.48
C GLU A 206 27.31 4.80 12.03
N VAL A 207 26.15 5.02 11.40
CA VAL A 207 25.65 6.35 11.02
C VAL A 207 25.23 7.13 12.27
N LEU A 208 24.48 6.49 13.18
CA LEU A 208 24.09 7.07 14.47
C LEU A 208 25.29 7.40 15.37
N CYS A 209 26.33 6.56 15.32
CA CYS A 209 27.55 6.75 16.10
C CYS A 209 28.56 7.69 15.42
N LYS A 210 28.26 8.21 14.23
CA LYS A 210 29.15 9.08 13.43
C LYS A 210 30.54 8.49 13.19
N LYS A 211 30.66 7.16 13.08
CA LYS A 211 31.93 6.43 12.86
C LYS A 211 32.39 6.43 11.39
N GLY A 212 31.68 7.13 10.53
CA GLY A 212 31.84 7.05 9.08
C GLY A 212 31.14 5.81 8.49
N HIS A 213 30.59 5.92 7.29
CA HIS A 213 29.81 4.85 6.65
C HIS A 213 30.02 4.79 5.13
N SER A 214 29.81 3.61 4.54
CA SER A 214 29.85 3.39 3.09
C SER A 214 28.68 2.49 2.65
N TYR A 215 28.87 1.62 1.67
CA TYR A 215 27.87 0.73 1.05
C TYR A 215 27.09 -0.15 2.06
N GLU A 216 27.69 -0.46 3.22
CA GLU A 216 27.15 -1.41 4.21
C GLU A 216 25.87 -0.90 4.89
N VAL A 217 25.59 0.40 4.82
CA VAL A 217 24.34 1.00 5.34
C VAL A 217 23.12 0.60 4.53
N ASP A 218 23.30 0.38 3.23
CA ASP A 218 22.21 -0.10 2.37
C ASP A 218 21.92 -1.57 2.68
N VAL A 219 22.94 -2.38 2.97
CA VAL A 219 22.77 -3.78 3.43
C VAL A 219 22.00 -3.85 4.74
N TRP A 220 22.32 -2.99 5.72
CA TRP A 220 21.54 -2.90 6.96
C TRP A 220 20.08 -2.54 6.68
N SER A 221 19.85 -1.54 5.83
CA SER A 221 18.51 -1.09 5.47
C SER A 221 17.70 -2.20 4.77
N LEU A 222 18.33 -2.97 3.88
CA LEU A 222 17.75 -4.15 3.26
C LEU A 222 17.40 -5.23 4.29
N GLY A 223 18.22 -5.42 5.33
CA GLY A 223 17.93 -6.33 6.44
C GLY A 223 16.69 -5.91 7.23
N CYS A 224 16.56 -4.60 7.51
CA CYS A 224 15.37 -4.04 8.12
C CYS A 224 14.13 -4.22 7.23
N ILE A 225 14.26 -4.04 5.91
CA ILE A 225 13.17 -4.27 4.94
C ILE A 225 12.73 -5.74 4.96
N LEU A 226 13.66 -6.70 4.84
CA LEU A 226 13.36 -8.13 4.87
C LEU A 226 12.68 -8.54 6.18
N TYR A 227 13.21 -8.08 7.33
CA TYR A 227 12.55 -8.29 8.62
C TYR A 227 11.13 -7.74 8.61
N THR A 228 10.93 -6.51 8.13
CA THR A 228 9.61 -5.87 8.13
C THR A 228 8.60 -6.60 7.23
N LEU A 229 9.06 -7.09 6.08
CA LEU A 229 8.24 -7.86 5.15
C LEU A 229 7.80 -9.20 5.75
N LEU A 230 8.68 -9.91 6.44
CA LEU A 230 8.37 -11.25 7.00
C LEU A 230 7.66 -11.18 8.36
N VAL A 231 8.03 -10.23 9.23
CA VAL A 231 7.51 -10.11 10.59
C VAL A 231 6.28 -9.20 10.67
N GLY A 232 6.12 -8.28 9.72
CA GLY A 232 4.98 -7.36 9.68
C GLY A 232 5.11 -6.13 10.59
N LYS A 233 6.30 -5.87 11.13
CA LYS A 233 6.69 -4.62 11.82
C LYS A 233 8.20 -4.40 11.73
N PRO A 234 8.74 -3.16 11.86
CA PRO A 234 10.17 -2.91 11.84
C PRO A 234 10.91 -3.53 13.05
N PRO A 235 12.20 -3.90 12.92
CA PRO A 235 12.94 -4.62 13.96
C PRO A 235 13.18 -3.81 15.24
N PHE A 236 13.36 -2.50 15.11
CA PHE A 236 13.72 -1.60 16.22
C PHE A 236 12.60 -0.65 16.64
N GLU A 237 11.38 -0.82 16.11
CA GLU A 237 10.26 0.09 16.35
C GLU A 237 9.90 0.18 17.83
N THR A 238 9.71 1.42 18.31
CA THR A 238 9.26 1.77 19.66
C THR A 238 8.37 3.02 19.59
N SER A 239 7.70 3.35 20.70
CA SER A 239 6.90 4.57 20.79
C SER A 239 7.74 5.85 20.85
N CYS A 240 9.03 5.74 21.18
CA CYS A 240 9.94 6.87 21.35
C CYS A 240 11.20 6.73 20.50
N LEU A 241 11.49 7.75 19.69
CA LEU A 241 12.65 7.81 18.80
C LEU A 241 14.00 7.59 19.51
N LYS A 242 14.14 8.14 20.73
CA LYS A 242 15.35 7.95 21.56
C LYS A 242 15.54 6.48 21.93
N GLU A 243 14.46 5.77 22.21
CA GLU A 243 14.49 4.33 22.50
C GLU A 243 14.79 3.52 21.24
N THR A 244 14.24 3.89 20.08
CA THR A 244 14.57 3.28 18.78
C THR A 244 16.07 3.35 18.53
N TYR A 245 16.68 4.53 18.68
CA TYR A 245 18.13 4.71 18.54
C TYR A 245 18.93 3.93 19.58
N SER A 246 18.43 3.81 20.81
CA SER A 246 19.05 2.99 21.85
C SER A 246 19.06 1.50 21.45
N ARG A 247 17.95 0.97 20.92
CA ARG A 247 17.86 -0.41 20.44
C ARG A 247 18.78 -0.67 19.26
N ILE A 248 18.86 0.24 18.29
CA ILE A 248 19.78 0.12 17.16
C ILE A 248 21.24 0.06 17.64
N LYS A 249 21.65 0.97 18.52
CA LYS A 249 23.02 0.99 19.07
C LYS A 249 23.38 -0.26 19.87
N LYS A 250 22.40 -0.84 20.59
CA LYS A 250 22.56 -2.08 21.35
C LYS A 250 22.33 -3.34 20.51
N ASN A 251 22.00 -3.19 19.22
CA ASN A 251 21.54 -4.25 18.32
C ASN A 251 20.44 -5.15 18.93
N SER A 252 19.46 -4.52 19.58
CA SER A 252 18.41 -5.21 20.33
C SER A 252 17.12 -5.32 19.52
N TYR A 253 16.90 -6.49 18.93
CA TYR A 253 15.68 -6.89 18.24
C TYR A 253 15.47 -8.41 18.40
N VAL A 254 14.26 -8.89 18.13
CA VAL A 254 13.92 -10.32 18.25
C VAL A 254 13.30 -10.80 16.94
N ILE A 255 13.80 -11.91 16.40
CA ILE A 255 13.16 -12.62 15.29
C ILE A 255 12.18 -13.65 15.88
N PRO A 256 10.89 -13.61 15.55
CA PRO A 256 9.93 -14.59 16.05
C PRO A 256 10.28 -16.03 15.63
N TRP A 257 9.93 -17.00 16.48
CA TRP A 257 10.23 -18.43 16.26
C TRP A 257 9.59 -19.04 15.00
N HIS A 258 8.52 -18.44 14.48
CA HIS A 258 7.81 -18.93 13.30
C HIS A 258 8.45 -18.49 11.98
N ILE A 259 9.50 -17.66 12.03
CA ILE A 259 10.25 -17.26 10.83
C ILE A 259 11.20 -18.39 10.45
N ASN A 260 11.24 -18.74 9.17
CA ASN A 260 12.11 -19.77 8.63
C ASN A 260 13.58 -19.55 9.06
N PRO A 261 14.28 -20.60 9.54
CA PRO A 261 15.68 -20.50 9.97
C PRO A 261 16.63 -19.87 8.95
N ALA A 262 16.47 -20.16 7.65
CA ALA A 262 17.30 -19.57 6.59
C ALA A 262 17.07 -18.05 6.49
N ALA A 263 15.80 -17.62 6.50
CA ALA A 263 15.44 -16.20 6.52
C ALA A 263 15.96 -15.49 7.78
N ALA A 264 15.82 -16.14 8.95
CA ALA A 264 16.29 -15.62 10.22
C ALA A 264 17.83 -15.47 10.25
N SER A 265 18.55 -16.43 9.68
CA SER A 265 20.01 -16.40 9.52
C SER A 265 20.45 -15.23 8.63
N LEU A 266 19.78 -15.05 7.48
CA LEU A 266 20.03 -13.93 6.57
C LEU A 266 19.81 -12.58 7.24
N ILE A 267 18.67 -12.41 7.93
CA ILE A 267 18.37 -11.18 8.69
C ILE A 267 19.47 -10.88 9.71
N LYS A 268 19.93 -11.89 10.48
CA LYS A 268 20.99 -11.71 11.49
C LYS A 268 22.30 -11.21 10.89
N ARG A 269 22.70 -11.74 9.74
CA ARG A 269 23.93 -11.31 9.04
C ARG A 269 23.80 -9.89 8.47
N MET A 270 22.66 -9.55 7.87
CA MET A 270 22.41 -8.19 7.36
C MET A 270 22.33 -7.14 8.47
N LEU A 271 21.74 -7.50 9.62
CA LEU A 271 21.60 -6.65 10.80
C LEU A 271 22.74 -6.84 11.82
N HIS A 272 23.94 -7.16 11.34
CA HIS A 272 25.12 -7.20 12.20
C HIS A 272 25.56 -5.78 12.59
N ALA A 273 25.92 -5.57 13.85
CA ALA A 273 26.27 -4.25 14.39
C ALA A 273 27.57 -3.71 13.79
N ASP A 274 28.56 -4.58 13.60
CA ASP A 274 29.78 -4.28 12.85
C ASP A 274 29.49 -4.32 11.33
N PRO A 275 29.64 -3.21 10.59
CA PRO A 275 29.42 -3.17 9.15
C PRO A 275 30.33 -4.12 8.37
N ALA A 276 31.55 -4.40 8.85
CA ALA A 276 32.50 -5.28 8.14
C ALA A 276 32.06 -6.75 8.14
N GLN A 277 31.17 -7.15 9.05
CA GLN A 277 30.63 -8.51 9.14
C GLN A 277 29.36 -8.70 8.31
N ARG A 278 28.84 -7.62 7.69
CA ARG A 278 27.67 -7.71 6.82
C ARG A 278 28.09 -8.26 5.46
N PRO A 279 27.28 -9.12 4.83
CA PRO A 279 27.58 -9.65 3.51
C PRO A 279 27.53 -8.55 2.44
N THR A 280 28.28 -8.74 1.36
CA THR A 280 28.17 -7.91 0.15
C THR A 280 26.89 -8.23 -0.61
N ILE A 281 26.49 -7.37 -1.56
CA ILE A 281 25.29 -7.61 -2.37
C ILE A 281 25.38 -8.91 -3.18
N THR A 282 26.57 -9.24 -3.71
CA THR A 282 26.81 -10.50 -4.43
C THR A 282 26.56 -11.71 -3.54
N GLN A 283 27.12 -11.70 -2.31
CA GLN A 283 26.92 -12.77 -1.34
C GLN A 283 25.45 -12.91 -0.92
N LEU A 284 24.70 -11.79 -0.88
CA LEU A 284 23.27 -11.83 -0.58
C LEU A 284 22.45 -12.49 -1.70
N GLN A 285 22.83 -12.31 -2.97
CA GLN A 285 22.12 -12.90 -4.10
C GLN A 285 22.27 -14.43 -4.15
N GLU A 286 23.35 -14.97 -3.60
CA GLU A 286 23.66 -16.40 -3.53
C GLU A 286 23.10 -17.07 -2.27
N ASP A 287 22.47 -16.30 -1.38
CA ASP A 287 22.01 -16.78 -0.09
C ASP A 287 20.96 -17.89 -0.17
N GLU A 288 21.05 -18.89 0.72
CA GLU A 288 20.13 -20.02 0.81
C GLU A 288 18.65 -19.60 0.84
N PHE A 289 18.31 -18.52 1.55
CA PHE A 289 16.93 -18.04 1.62
C PHE A 289 16.37 -17.66 0.25
N LEU A 290 17.21 -17.12 -0.64
CA LEU A 290 16.84 -16.72 -1.99
C LEU A 290 16.98 -17.88 -2.98
N THR A 291 18.03 -18.68 -2.90
CA THR A 291 18.36 -19.70 -3.91
C THR A 291 17.61 -21.01 -3.73
N SER A 292 17.28 -21.40 -2.49
CA SER A 292 16.65 -22.71 -2.20
C SER A 292 15.11 -22.64 -2.12
N GLY A 293 14.52 -21.45 -2.16
CA GLY A 293 13.07 -21.26 -2.03
C GLY A 293 12.38 -20.89 -3.34
N TYR A 294 11.10 -21.21 -3.46
CA TYR A 294 10.30 -20.78 -4.62
C TYR A 294 10.26 -19.25 -4.73
N ILE A 295 10.63 -18.74 -5.91
CA ILE A 295 10.48 -17.34 -6.30
C ILE A 295 9.48 -17.28 -7.47
N PRO A 296 8.30 -16.66 -7.28
CA PRO A 296 7.37 -16.47 -8.39
C PRO A 296 7.99 -15.57 -9.46
N LEU A 297 7.74 -15.86 -10.74
CA LEU A 297 8.22 -15.04 -11.85
C LEU A 297 7.56 -13.66 -11.87
N ARG A 298 6.31 -13.60 -11.39
CA ARG A 298 5.49 -12.39 -11.31
C ARG A 298 4.52 -12.52 -10.14
N LEU A 299 4.14 -11.38 -9.55
CA LEU A 299 3.04 -11.31 -8.59
C LEU A 299 1.81 -10.62 -9.21
N PRO A 300 0.59 -11.14 -9.00
CA PRO A 300 -0.63 -10.46 -9.41
C PRO A 300 -0.92 -9.26 -8.52
N THR A 301 -1.66 -8.27 -9.05
CA THR A 301 -2.02 -7.05 -8.31
C THR A 301 -2.90 -7.34 -7.08
N THR A 302 -3.56 -8.51 -7.02
CA THR A 302 -4.28 -8.98 -5.83
C THR A 302 -3.41 -9.05 -4.59
N CYS A 303 -2.10 -9.29 -4.75
CA CYS A 303 -1.12 -9.34 -3.67
C CYS A 303 -1.09 -8.04 -2.83
N LEU A 304 -1.47 -6.90 -3.42
CA LEU A 304 -1.58 -5.62 -2.69
C LEU A 304 -2.61 -5.65 -1.55
N THR A 305 -3.53 -6.63 -1.54
CA THR A 305 -4.63 -6.69 -0.56
C THR A 305 -4.85 -8.07 0.05
N VAL A 306 -4.50 -9.15 -0.65
CA VAL A 306 -4.74 -10.53 -0.20
C VAL A 306 -3.48 -11.38 -0.46
N PRO A 307 -3.09 -12.29 0.45
CA PRO A 307 -2.01 -13.22 0.21
C PRO A 307 -2.22 -14.06 -1.06
N PRO A 308 -1.23 -14.12 -1.97
CA PRO A 308 -1.29 -14.99 -3.13
C PRO A 308 -1.31 -16.46 -2.74
N ARG A 309 -1.72 -17.30 -3.68
CA ARG A 309 -1.78 -18.75 -3.52
C ARG A 309 -0.53 -19.35 -4.10
N PHE A 310 0.25 -20.04 -3.29
CA PHE A 310 1.42 -20.80 -3.77
C PHE A 310 1.13 -22.31 -3.85
N SER A 311 -0.14 -22.68 -4.00
CA SER A 311 -0.53 -24.09 -4.14
C SER A 311 -0.03 -24.65 -5.46
N ILE A 312 0.81 -25.67 -5.37
CA ILE A 312 1.29 -26.50 -6.47
C ILE A 312 0.08 -27.28 -7.02
N ALA A 313 -0.28 -27.02 -8.28
CA ALA A 313 -1.33 -27.64 -9.10
C ALA A 313 -2.82 -27.29 -8.79
N PRO A 314 -3.69 -27.21 -9.82
CA PRO A 314 -5.13 -27.18 -9.63
C PRO A 314 -5.56 -28.50 -9.00
N SER A 315 -6.08 -28.43 -7.78
CA SER A 315 -6.63 -29.60 -7.10
C SER A 315 -7.82 -30.10 -7.92
N THR A 316 -7.67 -31.24 -8.61
CA THR A 316 -8.80 -31.92 -9.20
C THR A 316 -9.78 -32.28 -8.09
N ALA A 317 -11.07 -32.05 -8.31
CA ALA A 317 -12.11 -32.22 -7.30
C ALA A 317 -12.21 -33.64 -6.71
N ALA A 318 -11.53 -34.62 -7.32
CA ALA A 318 -11.42 -35.99 -6.84
C ALA A 318 -10.49 -36.14 -5.61
N GLU A 319 -9.48 -35.29 -5.42
CA GLU A 319 -8.52 -35.44 -4.30
C GLU A 319 -9.08 -34.95 -2.95
N LEU A 320 -10.13 -34.13 -2.95
CA LEU A 320 -10.77 -33.59 -1.74
C LEU A 320 -11.48 -34.67 -0.90
N GLY A 321 -11.76 -35.85 -1.48
CA GLY A 321 -12.39 -36.97 -0.78
C GLY A 321 -11.42 -37.94 -0.08
N GLN A 322 -10.10 -37.86 -0.34
CA GLN A 322 -9.15 -38.90 0.08
C GLN A 322 -8.03 -38.43 1.02
N ARG A 323 -7.85 -37.12 1.23
CA ARG A 323 -6.82 -36.63 2.16
C ARG A 323 -7.32 -36.72 3.60
N ARG A 324 -6.90 -37.77 4.32
CA ARG A 324 -6.97 -37.80 5.79
C ARG A 324 -5.95 -36.79 6.36
N PRO A 325 -6.26 -36.08 7.45
CA PRO A 325 -5.32 -35.16 8.07
C PRO A 325 -4.06 -35.90 8.54
N LEU A 326 -2.91 -35.22 8.43
CA LEU A 326 -1.55 -35.71 8.70
C LEU A 326 -1.26 -36.01 10.18
N SER A 327 -2.28 -36.31 10.98
CA SER A 327 -2.21 -36.70 12.40
C SER A 327 -2.56 -38.18 12.63
N ALA A 328 -2.66 -38.99 11.57
CA ALA A 328 -3.04 -40.41 11.67
C ALA A 328 -1.86 -41.40 11.49
N LEU A 329 -0.62 -40.92 11.58
CA LEU A 329 0.59 -41.76 11.56
C LEU A 329 1.51 -41.41 12.74
N ASN A 330 0.96 -41.43 13.95
CA ASN A 330 1.65 -41.96 15.12
C ASN A 330 0.73 -41.95 16.35
N ASN A 331 0.86 -43.02 17.14
CA ASN A 331 0.38 -43.24 18.51
C ASN A 331 -0.96 -43.95 18.71
N LYS A 332 -0.84 -45.25 18.98
CA LYS A 332 -1.66 -45.99 19.93
C LYS A 332 -1.56 -45.31 21.31
N GLY A 333 -2.72 -45.06 21.92
CA GLY A 333 -2.91 -44.91 23.37
C GLY A 333 -2.21 -43.73 24.05
N ASN A 334 -2.96 -42.67 24.38
CA ASN A 334 -3.60 -42.50 25.69
C ASN A 334 -4.21 -41.10 25.76
N GLU A 335 -5.45 -41.00 26.21
CA GLU A 335 -6.21 -39.76 26.29
C GLU A 335 -5.65 -38.83 27.37
N SER A 336 -5.43 -37.56 27.01
CA SER A 336 -5.55 -36.44 27.96
C SER A 336 -6.04 -35.21 27.19
N ARG A 337 -7.18 -34.69 27.64
CA ARG A 337 -7.86 -33.51 27.10
C ARG A 337 -6.96 -32.29 27.20
N LEU A 338 -6.49 -31.79 26.06
CA LEU A 338 -5.98 -30.42 25.90
C LEU A 338 -6.88 -29.71 24.90
N SER A 339 -7.67 -28.77 25.43
CA SER A 339 -8.50 -27.83 24.68
C SER A 339 -7.64 -27.04 23.68
N ARG A 340 -7.74 -27.39 22.39
CA ARG A 340 -7.20 -26.59 21.29
C ARG A 340 -8.14 -25.40 21.05
N GLU A 341 -7.80 -24.26 21.66
CA GLU A 341 -8.33 -22.97 21.22
C GLU A 341 -7.92 -22.71 19.76
N GLY A 342 -8.91 -22.50 18.91
CA GLY A 342 -8.72 -22.18 17.50
C GLY A 342 -8.08 -20.80 17.34
N ILE A 343 -6.90 -20.75 16.74
CA ILE A 343 -6.20 -19.51 16.37
C ILE A 343 -6.96 -18.83 15.22
N HIS A 344 -7.89 -17.92 15.54
CA HIS A 344 -8.33 -16.86 14.62
C HIS A 344 -8.36 -15.44 15.25
N PRO A 345 -7.22 -14.94 15.78
CA PRO A 345 -7.14 -13.57 16.30
C PRO A 345 -7.15 -12.48 15.20
N ALA A 346 -6.75 -12.80 13.96
CA ALA A 346 -6.53 -11.79 12.91
C ALA A 346 -7.80 -11.12 12.33
N ARG A 347 -8.98 -11.78 12.42
CA ARG A 347 -10.26 -11.22 11.91
C ARG A 347 -10.95 -10.28 12.90
N SER A 348 -10.77 -10.49 14.21
CA SER A 348 -11.35 -9.66 15.27
C SER A 348 -10.61 -8.32 15.42
N VAL A 349 -9.27 -8.37 15.34
CA VAL A 349 -8.38 -7.19 15.44
C VAL A 349 -8.64 -6.15 14.34
N ARG A 350 -9.09 -6.55 13.13
CA ARG A 350 -9.35 -5.60 12.03
C ARG A 350 -10.54 -4.65 12.27
N PHE A 351 -11.54 -5.09 13.02
CA PHE A 351 -12.76 -4.29 13.25
C PHE A 351 -12.66 -3.40 14.49
N SER A 352 -11.98 -3.85 15.55
CA SER A 352 -11.78 -3.05 16.77
C SER A 352 -10.87 -1.83 16.52
N VAL A 353 -9.83 -1.98 15.69
CA VAL A 353 -9.00 -0.84 15.22
C VAL A 353 -9.87 0.19 14.50
N PHE A 354 -10.82 -0.26 13.69
CA PHE A 354 -11.69 0.63 12.93
C PHE A 354 -12.75 1.33 13.80
N LEU A 355 -13.34 0.62 14.76
CA LEU A 355 -14.21 1.26 15.75
C LEU A 355 -13.41 2.28 16.56
N GLY A 356 -12.15 1.99 16.92
CA GLY A 356 -11.22 2.96 17.50
C GLY A 356 -11.07 4.22 16.64
N CYS A 357 -10.73 4.07 15.36
CA CYS A 357 -10.55 5.20 14.44
C CYS A 357 -11.85 5.96 14.14
N LEU A 358 -12.99 5.29 13.94
CA LEU A 358 -14.29 5.95 13.75
C LEU A 358 -14.86 6.55 15.05
N CYS A 359 -14.51 6.00 16.21
CA CYS A 359 -14.87 6.59 17.51
C CYS A 359 -13.98 7.79 17.87
N GLN A 360 -12.74 7.82 17.39
CA GLN A 360 -11.86 8.98 17.48
C GLN A 360 -12.33 10.16 16.62
N VAL A 361 -13.12 9.92 15.56
CA VAL A 361 -13.92 10.97 14.91
C VAL A 361 -15.00 11.45 15.90
N ARG A 362 -14.59 12.33 16.83
CA ARG A 362 -15.40 12.82 17.95
C ARG A 362 -16.61 13.61 17.45
N LYS A 363 -17.75 13.44 18.15
CA LYS A 363 -19.03 14.14 17.92
C LYS A 363 -18.88 15.66 17.78
N ASP A 364 -17.89 16.27 18.43
CA ASP A 364 -17.74 17.72 18.57
C ASP A 364 -16.62 18.36 17.73
N GLN A 365 -15.91 17.58 16.90
CA GLN A 365 -14.77 18.06 16.09
C GLN A 365 -15.06 18.09 14.59
N LEU A 366 -16.20 17.55 14.16
CA LEU A 366 -16.86 17.94 12.91
C LEU A 366 -17.50 19.33 13.08
N ARG A 367 -16.75 20.31 13.59
CA ARG A 367 -17.18 21.71 13.60
C ARG A 367 -17.22 22.18 12.15
N LYS A 368 -18.27 22.93 11.82
CA LYS A 368 -18.44 23.61 10.53
C LYS A 368 -17.24 24.51 10.26
N VAL A 369 -16.23 24.01 9.56
CA VAL A 369 -15.20 24.87 8.97
C VAL A 369 -15.80 25.40 7.67
N TRP A 370 -15.94 26.73 7.59
CA TRP A 370 -16.59 27.44 6.50
C TRP A 370 -15.74 27.50 5.21
N PHE A 371 -14.58 26.86 5.20
CA PHE A 371 -13.68 26.80 4.06
C PHE A 371 -13.25 25.36 3.77
N ILE A 372 -13.34 24.98 2.50
CA ILE A 372 -13.05 23.64 1.98
C ILE A 372 -11.54 23.48 1.84
N PHE A 373 -10.88 22.84 2.82
CA PHE A 373 -9.54 22.25 2.64
C PHE A 373 -9.65 20.76 2.25
N SER A 374 -10.72 20.37 1.53
CA SER A 374 -10.96 18.98 1.14
C SER A 374 -9.75 18.37 0.42
N GLU A 375 -9.05 19.14 -0.40
CA GLU A 375 -7.87 18.66 -1.13
C GLU A 375 -6.68 18.35 -0.22
N GLU A 376 -6.55 19.04 0.93
CA GLU A 376 -5.46 18.81 1.87
C GLU A 376 -5.65 17.51 2.68
N ALA A 377 -6.90 17.06 2.83
CA ALA A 377 -7.23 15.81 3.50
C ALA A 377 -7.22 14.59 2.56
N GLU A 378 -7.09 14.80 1.25
CA GLU A 378 -7.02 13.72 0.28
C GLU A 378 -5.68 12.97 0.39
N ASP A 379 -5.79 11.64 0.44
CA ASP A 379 -4.63 10.75 0.39
C ASP A 379 -4.86 9.71 -0.72
N PRO A 380 -4.41 10.03 -1.96
CA PRO A 380 -4.47 9.12 -3.09
C PRO A 380 -3.67 7.85 -2.85
N ALA A 381 -2.74 7.84 -1.90
CA ALA A 381 -2.01 6.65 -1.47
C ALA A 381 -2.85 5.68 -0.61
N CYS A 382 -4.13 5.99 -0.36
CA CYS A 382 -5.05 5.15 0.38
C CYS A 382 -6.21 4.55 -0.46
N ILE A 383 -6.37 4.93 -1.74
CA ILE A 383 -7.46 4.46 -2.63
C ILE A 383 -7.58 2.92 -2.58
N PRO A 384 -8.79 2.34 -2.38
CA PRO A 384 -9.01 0.89 -2.38
C PRO A 384 -8.56 0.25 -3.70
N ILE A 385 -7.96 -0.94 -3.62
CA ILE A 385 -7.57 -1.69 -4.82
C ILE A 385 -8.76 -2.45 -5.40
N PHE A 386 -9.63 -2.99 -4.54
CA PHE A 386 -10.86 -3.69 -4.93
C PHE A 386 -12.05 -3.09 -4.21
N TRP A 387 -13.13 -2.86 -4.97
CA TRP A 387 -14.45 -2.48 -4.47
C TRP A 387 -15.53 -3.08 -5.37
N ILE A 388 -16.78 -3.09 -4.90
CA ILE A 388 -17.91 -3.60 -5.66
C ILE A 388 -18.42 -2.49 -6.59
N SER A 389 -18.35 -2.74 -7.89
CA SER A 389 -18.81 -1.81 -8.93
C SER A 389 -20.33 -1.96 -9.19
N LYS A 390 -20.83 -3.20 -9.15
CA LYS A 390 -22.24 -3.54 -9.37
C LYS A 390 -22.69 -4.63 -8.42
N TRP A 391 -23.99 -4.68 -8.14
CA TRP A 391 -24.60 -5.76 -7.36
C TRP A 391 -26.06 -5.94 -7.77
N VAL A 392 -26.57 -7.15 -7.55
CA VAL A 392 -27.95 -7.54 -7.84
C VAL A 392 -28.46 -8.42 -6.71
N ASP A 393 -29.61 -8.04 -6.17
CA ASP A 393 -30.24 -8.71 -5.04
C ASP A 393 -31.34 -9.66 -5.48
N TYR A 394 -31.02 -10.95 -5.43
CA TYR A 394 -31.97 -12.05 -5.59
C TYR A 394 -31.92 -12.96 -4.35
N SER A 395 -31.75 -12.39 -3.15
CA SER A 395 -31.63 -13.15 -1.91
C SER A 395 -32.85 -13.99 -1.58
N ASP A 396 -34.03 -13.63 -2.09
CA ASP A 396 -35.26 -14.40 -1.88
C ASP A 396 -35.21 -15.80 -2.54
N LYS A 397 -34.34 -15.98 -3.55
CA LYS A 397 -34.22 -17.25 -4.29
C LYS A 397 -32.82 -17.83 -4.32
N TYR A 398 -31.82 -17.00 -4.62
CA TYR A 398 -30.49 -17.48 -5.02
C TYR A 398 -29.34 -16.90 -4.20
N GLY A 399 -29.45 -15.63 -3.80
CA GLY A 399 -28.41 -14.91 -3.09
C GLY A 399 -28.09 -13.56 -3.73
N LEU A 400 -26.94 -12.99 -3.35
CA LEU A 400 -26.47 -11.69 -3.84
C LEU A 400 -25.38 -11.88 -4.89
N GLY A 401 -25.63 -11.41 -6.10
CA GLY A 401 -24.62 -11.28 -7.15
C GLY A 401 -23.89 -9.94 -7.08
N TYR A 402 -22.60 -9.91 -7.36
CA TYR A 402 -21.80 -8.69 -7.37
C TYR A 402 -20.69 -8.74 -8.43
N GLN A 403 -20.27 -7.57 -8.89
CA GLN A 403 -19.12 -7.38 -9.75
C GLN A 403 -18.10 -6.51 -9.04
N LEU A 404 -16.83 -6.91 -9.07
CA LEU A 404 -15.70 -6.14 -8.59
C LEU A 404 -15.26 -5.10 -9.64
N CYS A 405 -14.44 -4.14 -9.24
CA CYS A 405 -13.92 -3.09 -10.12
C CYS A 405 -12.97 -3.58 -11.23
N ASP A 406 -12.45 -4.81 -11.12
CA ASP A 406 -11.62 -5.48 -12.11
C ASP A 406 -12.42 -6.31 -13.13
N ASN A 407 -13.76 -6.25 -13.08
CA ASN A 407 -14.70 -7.06 -13.85
C ASN A 407 -14.90 -8.52 -13.40
N SER A 408 -14.27 -8.94 -12.32
CA SER A 408 -14.57 -10.25 -11.72
C SER A 408 -15.98 -10.27 -11.12
N VAL A 409 -16.71 -11.37 -11.25
CA VAL A 409 -18.10 -11.52 -10.80
C VAL A 409 -18.18 -12.57 -9.72
N GLY A 410 -18.84 -12.27 -8.61
CA GLY A 410 -19.07 -13.21 -7.53
C GLY A 410 -20.54 -13.33 -7.16
N VAL A 411 -20.89 -14.47 -6.57
CA VAL A 411 -22.20 -14.71 -5.96
C VAL A 411 -21.99 -15.22 -4.55
N LEU A 412 -22.65 -14.61 -3.58
CA LEU A 412 -22.86 -15.14 -2.24
C LEU A 412 -24.23 -15.82 -2.23
N PHE A 413 -24.23 -17.15 -2.17
CA PHE A 413 -25.45 -17.95 -2.16
C PHE A 413 -26.10 -17.98 -0.77
N ASN A 414 -27.41 -18.24 -0.74
CA ASN A 414 -28.18 -18.35 0.51
C ASN A 414 -27.70 -19.49 1.44
N ASP A 415 -27.01 -20.48 0.90
CA ASP A 415 -26.40 -21.56 1.69
C ASP A 415 -25.03 -21.16 2.29
N TYR A 416 -24.67 -19.88 2.25
CA TYR A 416 -23.42 -19.28 2.71
C TYR A 416 -22.16 -19.68 1.95
N THR A 417 -22.29 -20.42 0.85
CA THR A 417 -21.18 -20.67 -0.07
C THR A 417 -21.01 -19.51 -1.03
N ARG A 418 -19.84 -19.40 -1.64
CA ARG A 418 -19.52 -18.33 -2.60
C ARG A 418 -18.85 -18.92 -3.82
N LEU A 419 -19.13 -18.31 -4.96
CA LEU A 419 -18.44 -18.64 -6.20
C LEU A 419 -18.09 -17.36 -6.94
N ILE A 420 -16.84 -17.25 -7.34
CA ILE A 420 -16.28 -16.07 -8.03
C ILE A 420 -15.70 -16.53 -9.36
N MET A 421 -16.04 -15.83 -10.42
CA MET A 421 -15.45 -15.92 -11.75
C MET A 421 -14.55 -14.72 -11.97
N TYR A 422 -13.30 -14.98 -12.35
CA TYR A 422 -12.31 -13.95 -12.61
C TYR A 422 -12.65 -13.22 -13.92
N ALA A 423 -12.01 -12.07 -14.13
CA ALA A 423 -12.23 -11.24 -15.32
C ALA A 423 -11.92 -11.98 -16.65
N ASP A 424 -11.08 -13.02 -16.62
CA ASP A 424 -10.81 -13.89 -17.78
C ASP A 424 -12.02 -14.73 -18.22
N GLY A 425 -13.06 -14.82 -17.38
CA GLY A 425 -14.28 -15.57 -17.64
C GLY A 425 -14.15 -17.09 -17.55
N ASP A 426 -12.99 -17.60 -17.14
CA ASP A 426 -12.69 -19.03 -17.07
C ASP A 426 -12.28 -19.47 -15.66
N SER A 427 -11.43 -18.70 -14.97
CA SER A 427 -10.95 -19.07 -13.64
C SER A 427 -12.04 -18.89 -12.58
N LEU A 428 -12.20 -19.90 -11.74
CA LEU A 428 -13.21 -19.95 -10.68
C LEU A 428 -12.56 -20.11 -9.30
N GLN A 429 -13.10 -19.39 -8.31
CA GLN A 429 -12.81 -19.55 -6.90
C GLN A 429 -14.11 -19.87 -6.16
N TYR A 430 -14.18 -21.07 -5.59
CA TYR A 430 -15.26 -21.52 -4.74
C TYR A 430 -14.85 -21.40 -3.28
N ILE A 431 -15.73 -20.88 -2.43
CA ILE A 431 -15.55 -20.84 -0.98
C ILE A 431 -16.74 -21.54 -0.35
N ASP A 432 -16.47 -22.59 0.42
CA ASP A 432 -17.52 -23.34 1.10
C ASP A 432 -18.01 -22.64 2.39
N LYS A 433 -18.89 -23.32 3.13
CA LYS A 433 -19.48 -22.80 4.37
C LYS A 433 -18.47 -22.67 5.50
N MET A 434 -17.40 -23.46 5.47
CA MET A 434 -16.29 -23.44 6.44
C MET A 434 -15.18 -22.46 6.03
N ALA A 435 -15.41 -21.67 4.96
CA ALA A 435 -14.43 -20.78 4.35
C ALA A 435 -13.21 -21.51 3.76
N ALA A 436 -13.32 -22.81 3.47
CA ALA A 436 -12.31 -23.51 2.69
C ALA A 436 -12.43 -23.09 1.23
N GLU A 437 -11.28 -22.82 0.61
CA GLU A 437 -11.20 -22.31 -0.76
C GLU A 437 -10.80 -23.42 -1.73
N SER A 438 -11.46 -23.48 -2.87
CA SER A 438 -11.15 -24.38 -3.97
C SER A 438 -11.09 -23.60 -5.28
N TYR A 439 -10.16 -23.96 -6.14
CA TYR A 439 -9.88 -23.24 -7.39
C TYR A 439 -10.04 -24.18 -8.57
N MET A 440 -10.77 -23.72 -9.58
CA MET A 440 -11.21 -24.54 -10.70
C MET A 440 -11.39 -23.68 -11.95
N SER A 441 -11.84 -24.28 -13.05
CA SER A 441 -12.14 -23.57 -14.30
C SER A 441 -13.59 -23.81 -14.69
N VAL A 442 -14.19 -22.90 -15.46
CA VAL A 442 -15.50 -23.10 -16.10
C VAL A 442 -15.50 -24.34 -17.00
N ARG A 443 -14.33 -24.79 -17.47
CA ARG A 443 -14.16 -26.01 -18.27
C ARG A 443 -14.03 -27.28 -17.42
N SER A 444 -13.62 -27.16 -16.16
CA SER A 444 -13.32 -28.30 -15.29
C SER A 444 -13.67 -27.98 -13.84
N PHE A 445 -14.82 -28.47 -13.41
CA PHE A 445 -15.37 -28.30 -12.06
C PHE A 445 -16.25 -29.51 -11.67
N PRO A 446 -16.47 -29.79 -10.38
CA PRO A 446 -17.32 -30.89 -9.96
C PRO A 446 -18.80 -30.66 -10.29
N THR A 447 -19.48 -31.68 -10.79
CA THR A 447 -20.88 -31.62 -11.27
C THR A 447 -21.89 -31.13 -10.22
N THR A 448 -21.56 -31.27 -8.93
CA THR A 448 -22.32 -30.72 -7.81
C THR A 448 -22.48 -29.19 -7.87
N LEU A 449 -21.60 -28.48 -8.58
CA LEU A 449 -21.63 -27.02 -8.74
C LEU A 449 -22.37 -26.54 -10.01
N ASN A 450 -22.91 -27.45 -10.84
CA ASN A 450 -23.58 -27.10 -12.10
C ASN A 450 -24.63 -25.98 -11.96
N LYS A 451 -25.52 -26.11 -10.96
CA LYS A 451 -26.57 -25.10 -10.69
C LYS A 451 -25.97 -23.74 -10.30
N LYS A 452 -24.95 -23.73 -9.44
CA LYS A 452 -24.28 -22.51 -8.96
C LYS A 452 -23.52 -21.79 -10.06
N ILE A 453 -22.83 -22.54 -10.94
CA ILE A 453 -22.13 -21.98 -12.09
C ILE A 453 -23.11 -21.41 -13.12
N THR A 454 -24.25 -22.08 -13.33
CA THR A 454 -25.31 -21.56 -14.21
C THR A 454 -25.85 -20.23 -13.69
N LEU A 455 -26.13 -20.15 -12.38
CA LEU A 455 -26.55 -18.90 -11.73
C LEU A 455 -25.49 -17.82 -11.83
N LEU A 456 -24.21 -18.16 -11.61
CA LEU A 456 -23.10 -17.20 -11.75
C LEU A 456 -23.02 -16.61 -13.15
N LYS A 457 -23.17 -17.44 -14.20
CA LYS A 457 -23.23 -16.99 -15.59
C LYS A 457 -24.44 -16.08 -15.83
N TYR A 458 -25.60 -16.42 -15.28
CA TYR A 458 -26.80 -15.58 -15.36
C TYR A 458 -26.58 -14.20 -14.73
N PHE A 459 -26.07 -14.14 -13.49
CA PHE A 459 -25.75 -12.88 -12.81
C PHE A 459 -24.75 -12.04 -13.62
N ARG A 460 -23.70 -12.66 -14.17
CA ARG A 460 -22.71 -11.99 -15.02
C ARG A 460 -23.36 -11.37 -16.25
N ASN A 461 -24.15 -12.14 -17.01
CA ASN A 461 -24.80 -11.66 -18.23
C ASN A 461 -25.77 -10.52 -17.92
N TYR A 462 -26.61 -10.71 -16.90
CA TYR A 462 -27.55 -9.69 -16.45
C TYR A 462 -26.85 -8.37 -16.08
N MET A 463 -25.76 -8.43 -15.28
CA MET A 463 -25.00 -7.23 -14.92
C MET A 463 -24.29 -6.59 -16.12
N SER A 464 -23.89 -7.37 -17.12
CA SER A 464 -23.24 -6.86 -18.33
C SER A 464 -24.23 -6.17 -19.26
N GLU A 465 -25.45 -6.72 -19.38
CA GLU A 465 -26.49 -6.24 -20.30
C GLU A 465 -27.28 -5.06 -19.73
N HIS A 466 -27.53 -5.06 -18.42
CA HIS A 466 -28.48 -4.12 -17.82
C HIS A 466 -27.85 -3.05 -16.93
N LEU A 467 -26.54 -3.10 -16.67
CA LEU A 467 -25.85 -2.12 -15.82
C LEU A 467 -24.67 -1.47 -16.58
N LEU A 468 -24.47 -0.17 -16.39
CA LEU A 468 -23.42 0.62 -17.05
C LEU A 468 -22.04 -0.03 -16.93
N LYS A 469 -21.32 -0.11 -18.05
CA LYS A 469 -19.97 -0.70 -18.09
C LYS A 469 -18.99 0.14 -17.26
N ALA A 470 -18.20 -0.53 -16.43
CA ALA A 470 -17.09 0.07 -15.70
C ALA A 470 -15.89 -0.88 -15.81
N GLY A 471 -14.80 -0.43 -16.43
CA GLY A 471 -13.55 -1.19 -16.51
C GLY A 471 -13.14 -1.64 -17.92
N ALA A 472 -11.83 -1.81 -18.11
CA ALA A 472 -11.21 -2.27 -19.33
C ALA A 472 -11.11 -3.81 -19.38
N ASN A 473 -11.07 -4.38 -20.59
CA ASN A 473 -10.80 -5.80 -20.79
C ASN A 473 -9.34 -6.10 -20.41
N VAL A 474 -9.10 -7.11 -19.58
CA VAL A 474 -7.75 -7.53 -19.18
C VAL A 474 -7.46 -8.90 -19.81
N ALA A 475 -6.39 -8.98 -20.61
CA ALA A 475 -5.89 -10.24 -21.14
C ALA A 475 -5.17 -11.05 -20.04
N ARG A 476 -5.34 -12.37 -20.05
CA ARG A 476 -4.70 -13.29 -19.10
C ARG A 476 -3.18 -13.31 -19.30
N ARG A 477 -2.40 -13.20 -18.21
CA ARG A 477 -0.93 -13.23 -18.21
C ARG A 477 -0.40 -14.33 -17.29
N GLU A 478 0.83 -14.78 -17.53
CA GLU A 478 1.54 -15.71 -16.64
C GLU A 478 1.70 -15.09 -15.23
N GLY A 479 1.51 -15.88 -14.17
CA GLY A 479 1.49 -15.39 -12.78
C GLY A 479 0.11 -14.93 -12.26
N ASP A 480 -0.90 -14.73 -13.13
CA ASP A 480 -2.28 -14.44 -12.71
C ASP A 480 -2.93 -15.62 -11.97
N GLU A 481 -2.39 -16.83 -12.10
CA GLU A 481 -2.83 -18.03 -11.38
C GLU A 481 -2.62 -17.97 -9.86
N LEU A 482 -1.67 -17.15 -9.41
CA LEU A 482 -1.42 -16.86 -7.99
C LEU A 482 -2.50 -15.95 -7.40
N ALA A 483 -3.35 -15.35 -8.25
CA ALA A 483 -4.29 -14.33 -7.84
C ALA A 483 -5.33 -14.90 -6.88
N ARG A 484 -5.68 -14.10 -5.88
CA ARG A 484 -6.72 -14.43 -4.91
C ARG A 484 -7.58 -13.20 -4.69
N LEU A 485 -8.81 -13.25 -5.19
CA LEU A 485 -9.72 -12.12 -5.14
C LEU A 485 -10.37 -11.97 -3.76
N PRO A 486 -10.61 -10.74 -3.29
CA PRO A 486 -11.49 -10.53 -2.15
C PRO A 486 -12.92 -10.92 -2.52
N TYR A 487 -13.65 -11.46 -1.56
CA TYR A 487 -15.02 -11.94 -1.77
C TYR A 487 -15.97 -11.33 -0.76
N LEU A 488 -17.25 -11.22 -1.15
CA LEU A 488 -18.28 -10.71 -0.27
C LEU A 488 -18.49 -11.68 0.91
N SER A 489 -18.11 -11.24 2.09
CA SER A 489 -18.22 -12.04 3.32
C SER A 489 -19.61 -11.94 3.92
N LEU A 490 -20.14 -10.71 4.00
CA LEU A 490 -21.43 -10.40 4.61
C LEU A 490 -22.04 -9.19 3.90
N TRP A 491 -23.37 -9.12 3.88
CA TRP A 491 -24.11 -7.94 3.47
C TRP A 491 -25.42 -7.84 4.26
N PHE A 492 -25.97 -6.63 4.32
CA PHE A 492 -27.34 -6.40 4.78
C PHE A 492 -27.86 -5.08 4.22
N ARG A 493 -29.19 -4.91 4.26
CA ARG A 493 -29.87 -3.69 3.82
C ARG A 493 -30.50 -2.97 4.99
N THR A 494 -30.57 -1.65 4.87
CA THR A 494 -31.41 -0.80 5.69
C THR A 494 -32.42 -0.09 4.78
N LYS A 495 -33.26 0.78 5.35
CA LYS A 495 -34.13 1.66 4.56
C LYS A 495 -33.34 2.65 3.67
N SER A 496 -32.10 2.97 4.03
CA SER A 496 -31.32 4.05 3.39
C SER A 496 -30.17 3.56 2.52
N ALA A 497 -29.63 2.37 2.78
CA ALA A 497 -28.44 1.88 2.09
C ALA A 497 -28.32 0.36 2.12
N ILE A 498 -27.47 -0.17 1.23
CA ILE A 498 -26.91 -1.52 1.33
C ILE A 498 -25.48 -1.45 1.88
N VAL A 499 -25.16 -2.35 2.80
CA VAL A 499 -23.83 -2.48 3.42
C VAL A 499 -23.22 -3.79 2.93
N LEU A 500 -22.00 -3.71 2.38
CA LEU A 500 -21.27 -4.80 1.75
C LEU A 500 -19.90 -4.94 2.42
N HIS A 501 -19.56 -6.11 2.95
CA HIS A 501 -18.28 -6.35 3.62
C HIS A 501 -17.46 -7.41 2.89
N LEU A 502 -16.29 -7.02 2.39
CA LEU A 502 -15.36 -7.88 1.66
C LEU A 502 -14.37 -8.59 2.60
N SER A 503 -13.86 -9.76 2.19
CA SER A 503 -12.95 -10.60 2.99
C SER A 503 -11.58 -9.97 3.28
N ASN A 504 -11.19 -8.94 2.52
CA ASN A 504 -10.00 -8.12 2.80
C ASN A 504 -10.22 -7.08 3.91
N GLY A 505 -11.45 -6.97 4.45
CA GLY A 505 -11.84 -6.02 5.48
C GLY A 505 -12.44 -4.72 4.97
N THR A 506 -12.54 -4.53 3.65
CA THR A 506 -13.20 -3.34 3.07
C THR A 506 -14.70 -3.39 3.38
N VAL A 507 -15.25 -2.28 3.86
CA VAL A 507 -16.71 -2.10 4.03
C VAL A 507 -17.17 -1.03 3.05
N GLN A 508 -18.13 -1.38 2.20
CA GLN A 508 -18.72 -0.48 1.23
C GLN A 508 -20.19 -0.25 1.55
N ILE A 509 -20.63 1.00 1.50
CA ILE A 509 -22.00 1.41 1.75
C ILE A 509 -22.48 2.16 0.51
N ASN A 510 -23.54 1.65 -0.12
CA ASN A 510 -24.17 2.32 -1.26
C ASN A 510 -25.53 2.87 -0.80
N PHE A 511 -25.71 4.18 -0.92
CA PHE A 511 -26.93 4.87 -0.49
C PHE A 511 -27.95 4.88 -1.63
N PHE A 512 -29.22 4.61 -1.31
CA PHE A 512 -30.26 4.45 -2.33
C PHE A 512 -30.80 5.78 -2.85
N GLN A 513 -30.87 6.80 -1.98
CA GLN A 513 -31.55 8.06 -2.28
C GLN A 513 -30.83 8.90 -3.34
N ASP A 514 -29.50 8.97 -3.27
CA ASP A 514 -28.67 9.84 -4.10
C ASP A 514 -27.53 9.08 -4.82
N HIS A 515 -27.54 7.75 -4.75
CA HIS A 515 -26.57 6.86 -5.42
C HIS A 515 -25.09 7.06 -5.08
N THR A 516 -24.78 7.93 -4.12
CA THR A 516 -23.45 8.11 -3.56
C THR A 516 -22.98 6.86 -2.81
N LYS A 517 -21.67 6.72 -2.62
CA LYS A 517 -21.06 5.53 -2.02
C LYS A 517 -19.95 5.90 -1.06
N LEU A 518 -19.77 5.09 -0.04
CA LEU A 518 -18.69 5.24 0.93
C LEU A 518 -17.96 3.91 1.08
N ILE A 519 -16.64 3.91 0.83
CA ILE A 519 -15.79 2.72 0.92
C ILE A 519 -14.76 2.94 2.03
N LEU A 520 -14.85 2.14 3.07
CA LEU A 520 -13.98 2.14 4.23
C LEU A 520 -12.84 1.14 4.03
N CYS A 521 -11.61 1.59 4.26
CA CYS A 521 -10.41 0.76 4.24
C CYS A 521 -9.75 0.76 5.63
N PRO A 522 -10.15 -0.16 6.54
CA PRO A 522 -9.67 -0.16 7.93
C PRO A 522 -8.16 -0.16 8.09
N LEU A 523 -7.47 -0.98 7.31
CA LEU A 523 -6.01 -1.14 7.38
C LEU A 523 -5.24 0.10 6.92
N MET A 524 -5.91 1.01 6.21
CA MET A 524 -5.35 2.28 5.76
C MET A 524 -5.81 3.46 6.62
N ALA A 525 -6.73 3.24 7.59
CA ALA A 525 -7.44 4.30 8.31
C ALA A 525 -7.96 5.38 7.33
N ALA A 526 -8.62 4.94 6.26
CA ALA A 526 -9.05 5.82 5.18
C ALA A 526 -10.49 5.53 4.73
N VAL A 527 -11.14 6.57 4.20
CA VAL A 527 -12.48 6.54 3.63
C VAL A 527 -12.42 7.08 2.21
N THR A 528 -13.08 6.38 1.28
CA THR A 528 -13.33 6.88 -0.07
C THR A 528 -14.79 7.25 -0.18
N TYR A 529 -15.05 8.42 -0.74
CA TYR A 529 -16.39 8.92 -1.02
C TYR A 529 -16.54 9.07 -2.53
N ILE A 530 -17.62 8.49 -3.05
CA ILE A 530 -18.05 8.62 -4.44
C ILE A 530 -19.34 9.43 -4.42
N ASP A 531 -19.30 10.64 -4.95
CA ASP A 531 -20.43 11.56 -4.93
C ASP A 531 -21.44 11.30 -6.07
N GLU A 532 -22.44 12.17 -6.17
CA GLU A 532 -23.50 12.08 -7.20
C GLU A 532 -22.95 12.25 -8.63
N LYS A 533 -21.88 13.05 -8.77
CA LYS A 533 -21.17 13.27 -10.04
C LYS A 533 -20.23 12.11 -10.39
N ARG A 534 -20.08 11.14 -9.49
CA ARG A 534 -19.16 10.00 -9.56
C ARG A 534 -17.70 10.43 -9.42
N ASP A 535 -17.45 11.60 -8.83
CA ASP A 535 -16.10 11.98 -8.43
C ASP A 535 -15.64 11.05 -7.31
N PHE A 536 -14.43 10.53 -7.46
CA PHE A 536 -13.86 9.53 -6.57
C PHE A 536 -12.75 10.17 -5.75
N ARG A 537 -12.96 10.34 -4.44
CA ARG A 537 -12.00 10.98 -3.54
C ARG A 537 -11.72 10.11 -2.33
N THR A 538 -10.45 9.99 -1.95
CA THR A 538 -10.03 9.20 -0.78
C THR A 538 -9.37 10.09 0.26
N TYR A 539 -9.80 9.96 1.50
CA TYR A 539 -9.38 10.76 2.63
C TYR A 539 -8.81 9.89 3.74
N LYS A 540 -7.73 10.32 4.38
CA LYS A 540 -7.24 9.71 5.63
C LYS A 540 -8.06 10.22 6.80
N LEU A 541 -8.45 9.32 7.71
CA LEU A 541 -9.23 9.68 8.89
C LEU A 541 -8.50 10.70 9.77
N SER A 542 -7.18 10.59 9.91
CA SER A 542 -6.37 11.55 10.67
C SER A 542 -6.36 12.95 10.04
N LEU A 543 -6.36 13.04 8.70
CA LEU A 543 -6.39 14.32 8.01
C LEU A 543 -7.80 14.93 8.02
N LEU A 544 -8.84 14.09 7.98
CA LEU A 544 -10.22 14.55 8.20
C LEU A 544 -10.43 15.09 9.62
N GLU A 545 -9.72 14.56 10.61
CA GLU A 545 -9.73 15.07 11.99
C GLU A 545 -9.04 16.44 12.08
N GLU A 546 -7.94 16.63 11.34
CA GLU A 546 -7.16 17.87 11.32
C GLU A 546 -7.84 18.99 10.50
N PHE A 547 -8.30 18.68 9.29
CA PHE A 547 -8.79 19.66 8.31
C PHE A 547 -10.33 19.68 8.15
N GLY A 548 -11.03 18.71 8.73
CA GLY A 548 -12.49 18.57 8.60
C GLY A 548 -12.94 17.96 7.26
N CYS A 549 -14.26 17.96 7.03
CA CYS A 549 -14.86 17.56 5.75
C CYS A 549 -16.20 18.28 5.48
N CYS A 550 -16.72 18.12 4.27
CA CYS A 550 -18.04 18.62 3.92
C CYS A 550 -19.15 17.96 4.78
N ARG A 551 -20.25 18.69 4.96
CA ARG A 551 -21.40 18.27 5.78
C ARG A 551 -21.95 16.90 5.35
N GLU A 552 -21.93 16.65 4.04
CA GLU A 552 -22.40 15.41 3.47
C GLU A 552 -21.53 14.23 3.88
N LEU A 553 -20.22 14.27 3.60
CA LEU A 553 -19.27 13.23 4.00
C LEU A 553 -19.32 12.96 5.51
N ALA A 554 -19.39 14.01 6.32
CA ALA A 554 -19.56 13.91 7.76
C ALA A 554 -20.83 13.11 8.16
N SER A 555 -21.95 13.36 7.49
CA SER A 555 -23.21 12.63 7.70
C SER A 555 -23.07 11.15 7.33
N ARG A 556 -22.41 10.86 6.21
CA ARG A 556 -22.19 9.50 5.74
C ARG A 556 -21.24 8.72 6.62
N MET A 557 -20.21 9.37 7.16
CA MET A 557 -19.30 8.75 8.13
C MET A 557 -20.02 8.41 9.43
N ARG A 558 -20.92 9.26 9.93
CA ARG A 558 -21.76 8.94 11.10
C ARG A 558 -22.65 7.73 10.84
N TYR A 559 -23.29 7.69 9.68
CA TYR A 559 -24.09 6.52 9.27
C TYR A 559 -23.21 5.27 9.17
N ALA A 560 -22.03 5.38 8.56
CA ALA A 560 -21.10 4.28 8.40
C ALA A 560 -20.63 3.70 9.75
N LYS A 561 -20.37 4.58 10.74
CA LYS A 561 -20.05 4.16 12.11
C LYS A 561 -21.13 3.26 12.70
N LEU A 562 -22.39 3.69 12.64
CA LEU A 562 -23.52 2.90 13.11
C LEU A 562 -23.61 1.55 12.39
N MET A 563 -23.34 1.51 11.09
CA MET A 563 -23.38 0.26 10.32
C MET A 563 -22.24 -0.69 10.71
N VAL A 564 -21.05 -0.17 11.03
CA VAL A 564 -19.95 -1.01 11.48
C VAL A 564 -20.14 -1.51 12.91
N GLU A 565 -20.75 -0.72 13.79
CA GLU A 565 -21.19 -1.18 15.11
C GLU A 565 -22.16 -2.37 14.98
N LYS A 566 -23.16 -2.28 14.09
CA LYS A 566 -24.06 -3.41 13.79
C LYS A 566 -23.33 -4.66 13.25
N LEU A 567 -22.33 -4.46 12.39
CA LEU A 567 -21.49 -5.56 11.89
C LEU A 567 -20.71 -6.26 13.01
N LEU A 568 -20.32 -5.53 14.06
CA LEU A 568 -19.64 -6.07 15.23
C LEU A 568 -20.60 -6.86 16.13
N ASP A 569 -21.77 -6.32 16.41
CA ASP A 569 -22.78 -6.95 17.28
C ASP A 569 -23.37 -8.23 16.65
N SER A 570 -23.47 -8.28 15.32
CA SER A 570 -23.89 -9.49 14.61
C SER A 570 -22.89 -10.66 14.72
N LYS A 571 -21.64 -10.42 15.16
CA LYS A 571 -20.63 -11.48 15.33
C LYS A 571 -20.64 -12.12 16.72
N SER A 572 -20.99 -11.36 17.76
CA SER A 572 -21.04 -11.87 19.13
C SER A 572 -22.15 -12.91 19.32
N SER A 573 -23.22 -12.80 18.52
CA SER A 573 -24.34 -13.77 18.49
C SER A 573 -24.04 -15.04 17.68
N SER A 574 -23.25 -14.97 16.62
CA SER A 574 -22.90 -16.14 15.78
C SER A 574 -21.81 -17.05 16.37
N ALA A 575 -21.10 -16.62 17.41
CA ALA A 575 -20.05 -17.40 18.07
C ALA A 575 -20.56 -18.24 19.26
N ALA A 576 -21.87 -18.18 19.55
CA ALA A 576 -22.51 -18.87 20.67
C ALA A 576 -23.35 -20.10 20.24
N HIS A 577 -23.25 -20.54 18.98
CA HIS A 577 -23.95 -21.71 18.45
C HIS A 577 -23.02 -22.67 17.72
#